data_AF-A0A1G4Y476-F1
#
_entry.id   AF-A0A1G4Y476-F1
#
_cell.length_a   1.000
_cell.length_b   1.000
_cell.length_c   1.000
_cell.angle_alpha   90.00
_cell.angle_beta   90.00
_cell.angle_gamma   90.00
#
_symmetry.space_group_name_H-M   'P 1'
#
loop_
_entity.id
_entity.type
_entity.pdbx_description
1 polymer ?
#
loop_
_entity_poly.entity_id
_entity_poly.type
_entity_poly.pdbx_seq_one_letter_code
_entity_poly.pdbx_strand_id
1 'polypeptide(L)' 'MFEYAVYVRTEEGYIKRMDNVVSNLPYDPQGPYGSLSPYVHEEELVGFPESVVLWKNSTGPSVGIAPINADGNSPTLLVA' A
#
# COMPACT_ATOMS: atom_id res chain seq x y z
N MET A 1 9.04 -8.23 -9.62
CA MET A 1 8.94 -6.83 -9.16
C MET A 1 7.49 -6.46 -9.28
N PHE A 2 6.88 -5.87 -8.26
CA PHE A 2 5.49 -5.42 -8.28
C PHE A 2 5.47 -3.90 -8.30
N GLU A 3 4.49 -3.35 -9.01
CA GLU A 3 4.27 -1.92 -9.10
C GLU A 3 3.28 -1.49 -8.02
N TYR A 4 3.64 -0.42 -7.31
CA TYR A 4 2.82 0.15 -6.25
C TYR A 4 2.57 1.62 -6.51
N ALA A 5 1.32 2.04 -6.33
CA ALA A 5 0.92 3.43 -6.29
C ALA A 5 1.37 4.02 -4.96
N VAL A 6 1.91 5.24 -5.01
CA VAL A 6 2.36 5.94 -3.81
C VAL A 6 1.25 6.84 -3.29
N TYR A 7 1.03 6.78 -1.99
CA TYR A 7 0.05 7.56 -1.26
C TYR A 7 0.71 8.42 -0.18
N VAL A 8 0.11 9.56 0.12
CA VAL A 8 0.47 10.42 1.25
C VAL A 8 -0.76 10.64 2.12
N ARG A 9 -0.61 10.42 3.42
CA ARG A 9 -1.58 10.82 4.45
C ARG A 9 -1.07 12.07 5.15
N THR A 10 -1.90 13.11 5.26
CA THR A 10 -1.54 14.36 5.97
C THR A 10 -1.76 14.24 7.47
N GLU A 11 -1.41 15.28 8.23
CA GLU A 11 -1.65 15.33 9.68
C GLU A 11 -3.15 15.31 10.02
N GLU A 12 -3.96 15.93 9.18
CA GLU A 12 -5.42 15.97 9.28
C GLU A 12 -6.09 14.67 8.80
N GLY A 13 -5.31 13.69 8.33
CA GLY A 13 -5.80 12.40 7.84
C GLY A 13 -6.25 12.40 6.39
N TYR A 14 -6.02 13.48 5.63
CA TYR A 14 -6.35 13.48 4.20
C TYR A 14 -5.40 12.56 3.43
N ILE A 15 -5.97 11.68 2.62
CA ILE A 15 -5.24 10.73 1.80
C ILE A 15 -5.20 11.25 0.37
N LYS A 16 -4.00 11.23 -0.24
CA LYS A 16 -3.78 11.62 -1.63
C LYS A 16 -2.94 10.56 -2.34
N ARG A 17 -3.43 10.10 -3.50
CA ARG A 17 -2.65 9.32 -4.46
C ARG A 17 -1.69 10.24 -5.22
N MET A 18 -0.42 9.87 -5.31
CA MET A 18 0.57 10.64 -6.07
C MET A 18 0.49 10.27 -7.55
N ASP A 19 0.16 11.25 -8.38
CA ASP A 19 0.08 11.05 -9.83
C ASP A 19 1.48 10.81 -10.41
N ASN A 20 1.59 9.85 -11.34
CA ASN A 20 2.83 9.49 -12.04
C ASN A 20 3.99 9.03 -11.15
N VAL A 21 3.73 8.65 -9.89
CA VAL A 21 4.72 8.05 -9.00
C VAL A 21 4.39 6.58 -8.77
N VAL A 22 5.23 5.70 -9.30
CA VAL A 22 5.14 4.24 -9.12
C VAL A 22 6.39 3.74 -8.44
N SER A 23 6.22 2.98 -7.36
CA SER A 23 7.32 2.30 -6.67
C SER A 23 7.43 0.87 -7.18
N ASN A 24 8.66 0.45 -7.48
CA ASN A 24 8.98 -0.90 -7.91
C ASN A 24 9.63 -1.64 -6.74
N LEU A 25 8.86 -2.49 -6.07
CA LEU A 25 9.35 -3.23 -4.90
C LEU A 25 9.25 -4.75 -5.12
N PRO A 26 10.18 -5.53 -4.56
CA PRO A 26 10.02 -6.98 -4.51
C PRO A 26 8.80 -7.32 -3.63
N TYR A 27 7.95 -8.22 -4.11
CA TYR A 27 6.92 -8.85 -3.30
C TYR A 27 7.45 -10.22 -2.87
N ASP A 28 7.50 -10.45 -1.56
CA ASP A 28 7.83 -11.76 -1.01
C ASP A 28 6.54 -12.43 -0.51
N PRO A 29 5.97 -13.40 -1.26
CA PRO A 29 4.75 -14.08 -0.85
C PRO A 29 4.93 -14.97 0.39
N GLN A 30 6.16 -15.20 0.88
CA GLN A 30 6.43 -16.01 2.07
C GLN A 30 6.58 -15.20 3.37
N GLY A 31 6.61 -13.86 3.29
CA GLY A 31 6.70 -12.99 4.45
C GLY A 31 5.44 -12.13 4.60
N PRO A 32 4.88 -11.95 5.81
CA PRO A 32 3.70 -11.11 5.98
C PRO A 32 3.95 -9.67 5.50
N TYR A 33 5.18 -9.16 5.66
CA TYR A 33 5.63 -7.85 5.14
C TYR A 33 7.15 -7.82 4.87
N GLY A 34 7.80 -8.99 4.75
CA GLY A 34 9.26 -9.15 4.86
C GLY A 34 10.08 -8.35 3.83
N SER A 35 9.53 -8.12 2.64
CA SER A 35 10.16 -7.30 1.60
C SER A 35 9.64 -5.86 1.52
N LEU A 36 8.52 -5.57 2.20
CA LEU A 36 7.84 -4.28 2.14
C LEU A 36 8.08 -3.42 3.38
N SER A 37 8.89 -3.87 4.35
CA SER A 37 9.35 -3.00 5.45
C SER A 37 9.96 -1.71 4.86
N PRO A 38 9.51 -0.52 5.31
CA PRO A 38 8.79 -0.25 6.56
C PRO A 38 7.25 -0.15 6.46
N TYR A 39 6.63 -0.52 5.34
CA TYR A 39 5.18 -0.42 5.11
C TYR A 39 4.43 -1.61 5.71
N VAL A 40 4.05 -1.50 6.98
CA VAL A 40 3.48 -2.60 7.79
C VAL A 40 2.09 -2.30 8.35
N HIS A 41 1.58 -1.09 8.12
CA HIS A 41 0.30 -0.65 8.66
C HIS A 41 -0.76 -0.59 7.57
N GLU A 42 -1.68 -1.53 7.57
CA GLU A 42 -2.72 -1.63 6.55
C GLU A 42 -3.92 -0.71 6.83
N GLU A 43 -4.43 -0.06 5.80
CA GLU A 43 -5.65 0.75 5.83
C GLU A 43 -6.44 0.59 4.52
N GLU A 44 -7.76 0.50 4.62
CA GLU A 44 -8.64 0.47 3.45
C GLU A 44 -8.74 1.85 2.80
N LEU A 45 -8.68 1.89 1.47
CA LEU A 45 -8.87 3.08 0.67
C LEU A 45 -10.27 3.11 0.07
N VAL A 46 -11.06 4.12 0.44
CA VAL A 46 -12.41 4.33 -0.10
C VAL A 46 -12.36 5.40 -1.19
N GLY A 47 -12.88 5.08 -2.37
CA GLY A 47 -12.96 6.01 -3.51
C GLY A 47 -11.68 6.15 -4.33
N PHE A 48 -10.69 5.28 -4.10
CA PHE A 48 -9.46 5.22 -4.88
C PHE A 48 -9.43 3.99 -5.82
N PRO A 49 -8.55 3.97 -6.84
CA PRO A 49 -8.40 2.81 -7.73
C PRO A 49 -7.87 1.56 -7.02
N GLU A 50 -7.03 1.75 -6.01
CA GLU A 50 -6.51 0.68 -5.15
C GLU A 50 -7.34 0.57 -3.87
N SER A 51 -7.57 -0.66 -3.39
CA SER A 51 -8.46 -0.95 -2.25
C SER A 51 -7.77 -0.86 -0.89
N VAL A 52 -6.47 -1.09 -0.84
CA VAL A 52 -5.69 -1.19 0.41
C VAL A 52 -4.36 -0.49 0.24
N VAL A 53 -3.95 0.26 1.27
CA VAL A 53 -2.64 0.90 1.35
C VAL A 53 -1.88 0.39 2.58
N LEU A 54 -0.58 0.17 2.40
CA LEU A 54 0.36 -0.14 3.46
C LEU A 54 1.13 1.12 3.82
N TRP A 55 0.92 1.65 5.02
CA TRP A 55 1.58 2.83 5.55
C TRP A 55 2.87 2.50 6.28
N LYS A 56 3.80 3.44 6.21
CA LYS A 56 5.02 3.44 7.03
C LYS A 56 4.75 3.75 8.51
N ASN A 57 3.76 4.58 8.79
CA ASN A 57 3.37 4.99 10.15
C ASN A 57 1.88 4.66 10.37
N SER A 58 1.53 4.12 11.54
CA SER A 58 0.13 3.77 11.86
C SER A 58 -0.79 4.99 11.87
N THR A 59 -0.35 6.12 12.43
CA THR A 59 -1.14 7.35 12.57
C THR A 59 -0.37 8.61 12.14
N GLY A 60 -1.10 9.71 11.89
CA GLY A 60 -0.52 10.99 11.49
C GLY A 60 0.09 10.96 10.07
N PRO A 61 0.97 11.93 9.75
CA PRO A 61 1.60 12.02 8.44
C PRO A 61 2.33 10.74 8.05
N SER A 62 2.06 10.23 6.84
CA SER A 62 2.69 9.00 6.38
C SER A 62 2.77 8.91 4.86
N VAL A 63 3.69 8.07 4.40
CA VAL A 63 3.77 7.60 3.02
C VAL A 63 3.33 6.15 3.00
N GLY A 64 2.49 5.82 2.04
CA GLY A 64 1.95 4.49 1.86
C GLY A 64 2.15 3.98 0.45
N ILE A 65 2.11 2.66 0.30
CA ILE A 65 2.14 1.97 -0.98
C ILE A 65 0.89 1.11 -1.13
N ALA A 66 0.26 1.16 -2.29
CA ALA A 66 -0.88 0.32 -2.62
C ALA A 66 -0.55 -0.45 -3.89
N PRO A 67 -0.78 -1.78 -3.95
CA PRO A 67 -0.48 -2.57 -5.14
C PRO A 67 -1.33 -2.07 -6.32
N ILE A 68 -0.69 -1.72 -7.43
CA ILE A 68 -1.40 -1.44 -8.68
C ILE A 68 -1.77 -2.79 -9.26
N ASN A 69 -3.07 -3.08 -9.36
CA ASN A 69 -3.58 -4.37 -9.81
C ASN A 69 -2.84 -4.90 -11.06
N ALA A 70 -2.12 -6.01 -10.91
CA ALA A 70 -1.99 -6.99 -11.97
C ALA A 70 -3.25 -7.87 -11.88
N ASP A 71 -4.32 -7.51 -12.60
CA ASP A 71 -5.55 -8.28 -12.82
C ASP A 71 -6.09 -9.13 -11.65
N GLY A 72 -7.00 -8.56 -10.86
CA GLY A 72 -8.09 -9.29 -10.18
C GLY A 72 -7.74 -10.32 -9.09
N ASN A 73 -6.50 -10.76 -8.97
CA ASN A 73 -6.00 -11.53 -7.85
C ASN A 73 -5.34 -10.55 -6.88
N SER A 74 -6.17 -9.80 -6.16
CA SER A 74 -5.77 -9.47 -4.79
C SER A 74 -5.34 -10.78 -4.15
N PRO A 75 -4.08 -10.94 -3.67
CA PRO A 75 -3.77 -12.06 -2.83
C PRO A 75 -4.72 -11.90 -1.65
N THR A 76 -5.72 -12.77 -1.60
CA THR A 76 -6.61 -12.87 -0.47
C THR A 76 -5.66 -12.97 0.71
N LEU A 77 -5.68 -11.99 1.61
CA LEU A 77 -5.10 -12.10 2.94
C LEU A 77 -5.85 -13.25 3.62
N LEU A 78 -5.47 -14.48 3.25
CA LEU A 78 -5.84 -15.70 3.91
C LEU A 78 -5.04 -15.68 5.20
N VAL A 79 -5.63 -14.99 6.17
CA VAL A 79 -5.41 -15.27 7.58
C VAL A 79 -5.71 -16.76 7.76
N ALA A 80 -4.65 -17.54 7.94
CA ALA A 80 -4.68 -18.90 8.45
C ALA A 80 -3.71 -18.97 9.64
#